data_AF-A0A951EZJ9-F1
#
_entry.id   AF-A0A951EZJ9-F1
#
_cell.length_a   1.000
_cell.length_b   1.000
_cell.length_c   1.000
_cell.angle_alpha   90.00
_cell.angle_beta   90.00
_cell.angle_gamma   90.00
#
_symmetry.space_group_name_H-M   'P 1'
#
loop_
_entity.id
_entity.type
_entity.pdbx_description
1 polymer ?
#
loop_
_entity_poly.entity_id
_entity_poly.type
_entity_poly.pdbx_seq_one_letter_code
_entity_poly.pdbx_strand_id
1 'polypeptide(L)'
;MTPNRSRIFLLSPANASGIRANFLLREGANFDLARRLREHGLPLGEAFAFMSGLYFRGKLAYSQAFAAPPAGISGSFVITSGYGLVPPEAVVTIHQL
;
A
#
# COMPACT_ATOMS: atom_id res chain seq x y z
N MET A 1 34.60 2.67 -6.65
CA MET A 1 33.16 2.97 -6.75
C MET A 1 32.41 1.76 -6.23
N THR A 2 31.68 1.89 -5.12
CA THR A 2 30.74 0.84 -4.70
C THR A 2 29.70 0.68 -5.81
N PRO A 3 29.40 -0.54 -6.29
CA PRO A 3 28.34 -0.72 -7.26
C PRO A 3 27.07 -0.14 -6.66
N ASN A 4 26.35 0.68 -7.43
CA ASN A 4 25.07 1.26 -7.04
C ASN A 4 24.09 0.09 -6.86
N ARG A 5 24.01 -0.44 -5.64
CA ARG A 5 23.22 -1.63 -5.34
C ARG A 5 21.76 -1.25 -5.42
N SER A 6 21.07 -1.79 -6.41
CA SER A 6 19.63 -1.62 -6.52
C SER A 6 18.95 -2.12 -5.26
N ARG A 7 18.13 -1.27 -4.64
CA ARG A 7 17.41 -1.59 -3.40
C ARG A 7 15.92 -1.43 -3.62
N ILE A 8 15.23 -2.55 -3.55
CA ILE A 8 13.77 -2.64 -3.64
C ILE A 8 13.27 -3.25 -2.32
N PHE A 9 12.18 -2.70 -1.78
CA PHE A 9 11.57 -3.21 -0.55
C PHE A 9 10.32 -4.02 -0.84
N LEU A 10 10.16 -5.16 -0.16
CA LEU A 10 8.91 -5.90 -0.13
C LEU A 10 8.20 -5.63 1.20
N LEU A 11 7.01 -5.05 1.10
CA LEU A 11 6.21 -4.64 2.24
C LEU A 11 5.14 -5.69 2.48
N SER A 12 5.24 -6.42 3.59
CA SER A 12 4.10 -7.20 4.06
C SER A 12 3.04 -6.25 4.63
N PRO A 13 1.82 -6.22 4.04
CA PRO A 13 0.72 -5.48 4.63
C PRO A 13 0.28 -6.15 5.94
N ALA A 14 -0.37 -5.39 6.82
CA ALA A 14 -1.06 -6.03 7.93
C ALA A 14 -2.35 -6.70 7.44
N ASN A 15 -2.96 -7.47 8.32
CA ASN A 15 -4.19 -8.19 8.06
C ASN A 15 -5.34 -7.25 7.64
N ALA A 16 -5.84 -7.42 6.41
CA ALA A 16 -7.00 -6.70 5.86
C ALA A 16 -8.35 -7.11 6.47
N SER A 17 -8.39 -8.08 7.40
CA SER A 17 -9.60 -8.40 8.18
C SER A 17 -9.66 -7.73 9.57
N GLY A 18 -8.76 -6.78 9.84
CA GLY A 18 -8.74 -6.02 11.10
C GLY A 18 -9.86 -4.98 11.22
N ILE A 19 -10.12 -4.51 12.46
CA ILE A 19 -11.18 -3.53 12.78
C ILE A 19 -11.14 -2.27 11.88
N ARG A 20 -9.93 -1.76 11.58
CA ARG A 20 -9.78 -0.58 10.72
C ARG A 20 -10.09 -0.85 9.26
N ALA A 21 -9.79 -2.06 8.77
CA ALA A 21 -10.21 -2.46 7.43
C ALA A 21 -11.73 -2.50 7.33
N ASN A 22 -12.42 -3.02 8.36
CA ASN A 22 -13.88 -3.00 8.41
C ASN A 22 -14.43 -1.57 8.36
N PHE A 23 -13.78 -0.58 8.97
CA PHE A 23 -14.20 0.82 8.85
C PHE A 23 -14.05 1.37 7.44
N LEU A 24 -13.00 0.99 6.71
CA LEU A 24 -12.77 1.41 5.33
C LEU A 24 -13.76 0.76 4.36
N LEU A 25 -14.03 -0.52 4.55
CA LEU A 25 -14.83 -1.35 3.65
C LEU A 25 -16.34 -1.27 3.93
N ARG A 26 -16.77 -0.66 5.04
CA ARG A 26 -18.19 -0.52 5.38
C ARG A 26 -18.94 0.32 4.35
N GLU A 27 -20.05 -0.18 3.83
CA GLU A 27 -20.88 0.51 2.82
C GLU A 27 -21.25 1.95 3.21
N GLY A 28 -21.63 2.17 4.48
CA GLY A 28 -21.99 3.49 5.01
C GLY A 28 -20.83 4.36 5.51
N ALA A 29 -19.57 4.05 5.16
CA ALA A 29 -18.42 4.88 5.54
C ALA A 29 -18.30 6.13 4.66
N ASN A 30 -18.45 7.32 5.24
CA ASN A 30 -18.53 8.60 4.50
C ASN A 30 -17.28 9.49 4.59
N PHE A 31 -16.19 8.98 5.15
CA PHE A 31 -14.92 9.71 5.12
C PHE A 31 -14.25 9.59 3.74
N ASP A 32 -13.39 10.55 3.41
CA ASP A 32 -12.86 10.71 2.05
C ASP A 32 -12.24 9.43 1.46
N LEU A 33 -11.42 8.72 2.24
CA LEU A 33 -10.76 7.50 1.79
C LEU A 33 -11.76 6.39 1.42
N ALA A 34 -12.83 6.22 2.21
CA ALA A 34 -13.87 5.23 1.92
C ALA A 34 -14.70 5.61 0.69
N ARG A 35 -14.98 6.91 0.51
CA ARG A 35 -15.66 7.42 -0.69
C ARG A 35 -14.81 7.20 -1.95
N ARG A 36 -13.54 7.61 -1.93
CA ARG A 36 -12.59 7.41 -3.03
C ARG A 36 -12.48 5.93 -3.41
N LEU A 37 -12.32 5.03 -2.42
CA LEU A 37 -12.22 3.60 -2.67
C LEU A 37 -13.42 3.03 -3.44
N ARG A 38 -14.63 3.48 -3.12
CA ARG A 38 -15.86 3.02 -3.78
C ARG A 38 -16.06 3.63 -5.17
N GLU A 39 -15.73 4.90 -5.34
CA GLU A 39 -16.05 5.63 -6.58
C GLU A 39 -14.97 5.52 -7.65
N HIS A 40 -13.69 5.61 -7.25
CA HIS A 40 -12.57 5.82 -8.17
C HIS A 40 -11.34 4.96 -7.84
N GLY A 41 -11.34 4.27 -6.71
CA GLY A 41 -10.16 3.61 -6.15
C GLY A 41 -9.20 4.58 -5.45
N LEU A 42 -8.14 4.02 -4.87
CA LEU A 42 -7.09 4.78 -4.20
C LEU A 42 -5.75 4.01 -4.21
N PRO A 43 -4.62 4.69 -3.99
CA PRO A 43 -3.33 4.02 -3.90
C PRO A 43 -3.30 2.93 -2.81
N LEU A 44 -2.82 1.74 -3.16
CA LEU A 44 -2.72 0.59 -2.25
C LEU A 44 -2.00 0.95 -0.93
N GLY A 45 -0.98 1.79 -1.02
CA GLY A 45 -0.23 2.29 0.12
C GLY A 45 -1.08 3.13 1.08
N GLU A 46 -1.99 3.97 0.56
CA GLU A 46 -2.95 4.73 1.39
C GLU A 46 -3.93 3.79 2.09
N ALA A 47 -4.42 2.76 1.38
CA ALA A 47 -5.32 1.74 1.94
C ALA A 47 -4.67 1.07 3.17
N PHE A 48 -3.47 0.51 2.99
CA PHE A 48 -2.79 -0.21 4.06
C PHE A 48 -2.25 0.71 5.16
N ALA A 49 -1.90 1.97 4.85
CA ALA A 49 -1.55 2.98 5.85
C ALA A 49 -2.74 3.34 6.76
N PHE A 50 -3.97 3.27 6.24
CA PHE A 50 -5.18 3.40 7.04
C PHE A 50 -5.43 2.14 7.88
N MET A 51 -5.51 0.97 7.22
CA MET A 51 -5.86 -0.30 7.87
C MET A 51 -4.85 -0.73 8.94
N SER A 52 -3.56 -0.55 8.67
CA SER A 52 -2.47 -1.05 9.53
C SER A 52 -1.88 0.04 10.43
N GLY A 53 -2.30 1.31 10.28
CA GLY A 53 -1.74 2.43 11.03
C GLY A 53 -0.22 2.56 10.94
N LEU A 54 0.42 2.85 12.08
CA LEU A 54 1.86 3.10 12.17
C LEU A 54 2.72 1.93 11.68
N TYR A 55 2.23 0.69 11.79
CA TYR A 55 2.97 -0.50 11.35
C TYR A 55 3.30 -0.45 9.86
N PHE A 56 2.31 -0.15 9.01
CA PHE A 56 2.54 -0.05 7.58
C PHE A 56 3.10 1.32 7.17
N ARG A 57 2.65 2.40 7.82
CA ARG A 57 3.18 3.75 7.54
C ARG A 57 4.69 3.83 7.72
N GLY A 58 5.23 3.21 8.78
CA GLY A 58 6.67 3.16 9.02
C GLY A 58 7.43 2.42 7.91
N LYS A 59 6.92 1.26 7.48
CA LYS A 59 7.51 0.48 6.38
C LYS A 59 7.49 1.27 5.07
N LEU A 60 6.35 1.89 4.75
CA LEU A 60 6.18 2.68 3.54
C LEU A 60 7.13 3.88 3.53
N ALA A 61 7.15 4.67 4.62
CA ALA A 61 8.06 5.82 4.77
C ALA A 61 9.54 5.41 4.67
N TYR A 62 9.92 4.30 5.31
CA TYR A 62 11.29 3.78 5.20
C TYR A 62 11.63 3.39 3.76
N SER A 63 10.72 2.68 3.08
CA SER A 63 10.96 2.29 1.70
C SER A 63 11.08 3.48 0.75
N GLN A 64 10.28 4.55 0.95
CA GLN A 64 10.37 5.78 0.17
C GLN A 64 11.69 6.52 0.39
N ALA A 65 12.19 6.55 1.62
CA ALA A 65 13.42 7.25 1.96
C ALA A 65 14.69 6.51 1.49
N PHE A 66 14.65 5.17 1.47
CA PHE A 66 15.86 4.36 1.32
C PHE A 66 15.89 3.48 0.07
N ALA A 67 14.84 3.46 -0.75
CA ALA A 67 14.85 2.70 -1.99
C ALA A 67 15.82 3.31 -3.01
N ALA A 68 16.41 2.44 -3.82
CA ALA A 68 17.29 2.79 -4.92
C ALA A 68 16.99 1.86 -6.10
N PRO A 69 15.79 1.91 -6.69
CA PRO A 69 15.44 1.02 -7.79
C PRO A 69 16.16 1.44 -9.09
N PRO A 70 16.29 0.52 -10.07
CA PRO A 70 16.58 0.90 -11.44
C PRO A 70 15.54 1.91 -11.98
N ALA A 71 15.92 2.69 -12.98
CA ALA A 71 14.99 3.62 -13.63
C ALA A 71 13.75 2.88 -14.18
N GLY A 72 12.57 3.46 -13.94
CA GLY A 72 11.30 2.89 -14.38
C GLY A 72 10.76 1.75 -13.51
N ILE A 73 11.43 1.39 -12.41
CA ILE A 73 10.99 0.35 -11.47
C ILE A 73 10.57 1.01 -10.14
N SER A 74 9.46 0.57 -9.55
CA SER A 74 9.04 1.03 -8.22
C SER A 74 10.05 0.64 -7.15
N GLY A 75 10.30 1.57 -6.20
CA GLY A 75 11.22 1.36 -5.09
C GLY A 75 10.73 0.36 -4.04
N SER A 76 9.44 0.03 -4.08
CA SER A 76 8.85 -0.96 -3.18
C SER A 76 7.62 -1.61 -3.78
N PHE A 77 7.26 -2.78 -3.25
CA PHE A 77 6.07 -3.53 -3.62
C PHE A 77 5.41 -4.08 -2.37
N VAL A 78 4.08 -4.01 -2.32
CA VAL A 78 3.26 -4.65 -1.30
C VAL A 78 2.99 -6.09 -1.70
N ILE A 79 3.17 -7.01 -0.75
CA ILE A 79 2.80 -8.42 -0.94
C ILE A 79 1.29 -8.54 -0.73
N THR A 80 0.53 -8.75 -1.80
CA THR A 80 -0.93 -8.84 -1.75
C THR A 80 -1.40 -10.29 -1.82
N SER A 81 -2.54 -10.58 -1.17
CA SER A 81 -3.24 -11.85 -1.37
C SER A 81 -3.92 -11.83 -2.74
N GLY A 82 -3.51 -12.72 -3.65
CA GLY A 82 -4.16 -12.92 -4.94
C GLY A 82 -3.65 -12.06 -6.10
N TYR A 83 -2.94 -10.95 -5.85
CA TYR A 83 -2.41 -10.07 -6.91
C TYR A 83 -0.87 -9.97 -6.93
N GLY A 84 -0.19 -10.73 -6.08
CA GLY A 84 1.28 -10.79 -6.06
C GLY A 84 1.93 -9.52 -5.51
N LEU A 85 2.98 -9.05 -6.19
CA LEU A 85 3.74 -7.85 -5.81
C LEU A 85 3.18 -6.62 -6.51
N VAL A 86 2.57 -5.72 -5.76
CA VAL A 86 1.89 -4.54 -6.30
C VAL A 86 2.54 -3.26 -5.77
N PRO A 87 2.88 -2.27 -6.62
CA PRO A 87 3.42 -1.01 -6.14
C PRO A 87 2.47 -0.28 -5.18
N PRO A 88 2.95 0.36 -4.10
CA PRO A 88 2.10 1.13 -3.20
C PRO A 88 1.30 2.25 -3.89
N GLU A 89 1.82 2.80 -4.98
CA GLU A 89 1.20 3.83 -5.81
C GLU A 89 0.11 3.29 -6.74
N ALA A 90 0.00 1.98 -6.92
CA ALA A 90 -1.02 1.38 -7.75
C ALA A 90 -2.41 1.68 -7.19
N VAL A 91 -3.28 2.22 -8.05
CA VAL A 91 -4.68 2.49 -7.70
C VAL A 91 -5.43 1.16 -7.65
N VAL A 92 -6.04 0.88 -6.50
CA VAL A 92 -6.85 -0.32 -6.27
C VAL A 92 -8.28 0.05 -5.94
N THR A 93 -9.20 -0.84 -6.32
CA THR A 93 -10.62 -0.79 -6.00
C THR A 93 -10.94 -1.71 -4.82
N ILE A 94 -12.18 -1.64 -4.33
CA ILE A 94 -12.64 -2.47 -3.21
C ILE A 94 -12.50 -3.99 -3.47
N HIS A 95 -12.54 -4.44 -4.72
CA HIS A 95 -12.39 -5.85 -5.10
C HIS A 95 -10.94 -6.35 -5.08
N GLN A 96 -9.99 -5.46 -4.83
CA GLN A 96 -8.55 -5.73 -4.82
C GLN A 96 -7.93 -5.60 -3.42
N LEU A 97 -8.74 -5.31 -2.40
CA LEU A 97 -8.36 -5.23 -0.98
C LEU A 97 -8.95 -6.42 -0.20
#